data_AF-A0A7S2A0P3-F1
#
_entry.id   AF-A0A7S2A0P3-F1
#
_cell.length_a   1.000
_cell.length_b   1.000
_cell.length_c   1.000
_cell.angle_alpha   90.00
_cell.angle_beta   90.00
_cell.angle_gamma   90.00
#
_symmetry.space_group_name_H-M   'P 1'
#
loop_
_entity.id
_entity.type
_entity.pdbx_description
1 polymer ?
#
loop_
_entity_poly.entity_id
_entity_poly.type
_entity_poly.pdbx_seq_one_letter_code
_entity_poly.pdbx_strand_id
1 'polypeptide(L)'
;MSGSPWRQASTALKHVVAMDGAAHLSHVTLRIVTYNSAAYALDCTGGPEAVCRRIDNIRPGMGTSFRSAFDGTMAVVREEMMSTEQTATDGPSQTPQQVCVVFMTDGQAFENRSSLADELRTRINKFKAQCSSGPSQIVPEFTVHSVGFSSGCDKMLLESIRQSGDNPGQFRYCEPGDSEDALCGRLTGMFEQIAAHGGCSVTMKHWPHLNCKKNGTPPYSSWEFLGENGETLESDENGQINVDLRVKADGVGTAVSWIALSTGGGSLPEG
;
A
#
# COMPACT_ATOMS: atom_id res chain seq x y z
N MET A 1 -4.92 24.27 -3.18
CA MET A 1 -4.13 24.26 -1.93
C MET A 1 -3.31 25.53 -1.73
N SER A 2 -3.80 26.56 -1.04
CA SER A 2 -2.98 27.71 -0.62
C SER A 2 -3.20 28.05 0.86
N GLY A 3 -2.19 28.60 1.54
CA GLY A 3 -2.28 28.92 2.97
C GLY A 3 -2.21 27.67 3.86
N SER A 4 -3.07 27.59 4.89
CA SER A 4 -3.13 26.46 5.84
C SER A 4 -3.22 25.08 5.15
N PRO A 5 -4.11 24.85 4.16
CA PRO A 5 -4.15 23.62 3.36
C PRO A 5 -2.78 23.09 2.90
N TRP A 6 -1.96 23.97 2.33
CA TRP A 6 -0.64 23.59 1.84
C TRP A 6 0.33 23.28 2.99
N ARG A 7 0.25 24.02 4.11
CA ARG A 7 1.11 23.77 5.28
C ARG A 7 0.83 22.38 5.86
N GLN A 8 -0.43 22.02 6.07
CA GLN A 8 -0.79 20.70 6.60
C GLN A 8 -0.36 19.56 5.65
N ALA A 9 -0.57 19.72 4.34
CA ALA A 9 -0.12 18.76 3.34
C ALA A 9 1.41 18.62 3.30
N SER A 10 2.14 19.73 3.34
CA SER A 10 3.60 19.77 3.40
C SER A 10 4.13 19.11 4.67
N THR A 11 3.59 19.42 5.85
CA THR A 11 3.96 18.78 7.12
C THR A 11 3.75 17.26 7.05
N ALA A 12 2.57 16.82 6.61
CA ALA A 12 2.26 15.40 6.49
C ALA A 12 3.21 14.65 5.52
N LEU A 13 3.51 15.24 4.35
CA LEU A 13 4.47 14.67 3.40
C LEU A 13 5.89 14.57 3.98
N LYS A 14 6.33 15.57 4.75
CA LYS A 14 7.64 15.52 5.43
C LYS A 14 7.69 14.43 6.51
N HIS A 15 6.59 14.17 7.22
CA HIS A 15 6.51 13.04 8.15
C HIS A 15 6.64 11.69 7.41
N VAL A 16 5.92 11.50 6.30
CA VAL A 16 6.06 10.30 5.46
C VAL A 16 7.49 10.11 4.94
N VAL A 17 8.15 11.19 4.48
CA VAL A 17 9.56 11.18 4.05
C VAL A 17 10.53 10.88 5.21
N ALA A 18 10.26 11.37 6.42
CA ALA A 18 11.06 11.06 7.60
C ALA A 18 10.91 9.58 8.03
N MET A 19 9.77 8.96 7.72
CA MET A 19 9.51 7.55 7.99
C MET A 19 10.13 6.63 6.93
N ASP A 20 10.15 7.02 5.65
CA ASP A 20 10.68 6.24 4.51
C ASP A 20 12.07 5.64 4.78
N GLY A 21 12.95 6.36 5.50
CA GLY A 21 14.27 5.88 5.91
C GLY A 21 14.30 4.90 7.09
N ALA A 22 13.16 4.50 7.64
CA ALA A 22 13.09 3.59 8.79
C ALA A 22 13.25 2.12 8.37
N ALA A 23 14.03 1.35 9.13
CA ALA A 23 14.36 -0.06 8.82
C ALA A 23 13.17 -1.04 8.78
N HIS A 24 11.97 -0.60 9.16
CA HIS A 24 10.74 -1.40 9.02
C HIS A 24 9.96 -1.09 7.71
N LEU A 25 10.41 -0.10 6.93
CA LEU A 25 9.83 0.35 5.67
C LEU A 25 10.81 0.18 4.49
N SER A 26 11.96 -0.47 4.69
CA SER A 26 13.03 -0.63 3.69
C SER A 26 12.64 -1.42 2.43
N HIS A 27 11.50 -2.10 2.45
CA HIS A 27 10.88 -2.78 1.31
C HIS A 27 9.90 -1.89 0.52
N VAL A 28 9.66 -0.66 0.97
CA VAL A 28 8.78 0.33 0.33
C VAL A 28 9.63 1.38 -0.37
N THR A 29 9.28 1.72 -1.62
CA THR A 29 9.91 2.82 -2.36
C THR A 29 8.93 3.99 -2.43
N LEU A 30 9.20 5.07 -1.69
CA LEU A 30 8.39 6.28 -1.78
C LEU A 30 8.68 7.08 -3.05
N ARG A 31 7.61 7.47 -3.74
CA ARG A 31 7.61 8.46 -4.82
C ARG A 31 6.50 9.47 -4.60
N ILE A 32 6.80 10.74 -4.85
CA ILE A 32 5.86 11.85 -4.67
C ILE A 32 5.60 12.47 -6.04
N VAL A 33 4.34 12.51 -6.46
CA VAL A 33 3.91 13.20 -7.69
C VAL A 33 3.10 14.44 -7.30
N THR A 34 3.58 15.61 -7.73
CA THR A 34 2.85 16.87 -7.62
C THR A 34 2.04 17.11 -8.89
N TYR A 35 0.87 17.76 -8.80
CA TYR A 35 0.07 18.08 -9.98
C TYR A 35 -0.69 19.40 -9.87
N ASN A 36 -0.97 19.98 -11.04
CA ASN A 36 -1.86 21.11 -11.27
C ASN A 36 -2.50 20.92 -12.67
N SER A 37 -2.25 21.80 -13.65
CA SER A 37 -2.50 21.56 -15.09
C SER A 37 -1.50 20.59 -15.74
N ALA A 38 -0.41 20.23 -15.06
CA ALA A 38 0.55 19.19 -15.43
C ALA A 38 0.97 18.42 -14.17
N ALA A 39 1.68 17.29 -14.32
CA ALA A 39 2.20 16.53 -13.19
C ALA A 39 3.72 16.35 -13.27
N TYR A 40 4.36 16.37 -12.11
CA TYR A 40 5.82 16.30 -11.96
C TYR A 40 6.17 15.36 -10.81
N ALA A 41 7.01 14.37 -11.10
CA ALA A 41 7.68 13.59 -10.07
C ALA A 41 8.64 14.49 -9.28
N LEU A 42 8.53 14.45 -7.95
CA LEU A 42 9.50 15.07 -7.07
C LEU A 42 10.73 14.18 -6.99
N ASP A 43 11.92 14.76 -7.16
CA ASP A 43 13.18 14.08 -6.93
C ASP A 43 13.30 13.66 -5.45
N CYS A 44 13.14 12.37 -5.17
CA CYS A 44 13.29 11.78 -3.83
C CYS A 44 14.74 11.37 -3.51
N THR A 45 15.73 11.67 -4.35
CA THR A 45 17.12 11.23 -4.11
C THR A 45 17.81 12.02 -2.99
N GLY A 46 18.75 11.36 -2.31
CA GLY A 46 19.47 11.91 -1.16
C GLY A 46 18.76 11.66 0.18
N GLY A 47 19.28 12.25 1.26
CA GLY A 47 18.70 12.06 2.60
C GLY A 47 17.38 12.83 2.81
N PRO A 48 16.57 12.47 3.84
CA PRO A 48 15.26 13.08 4.11
C PRO A 48 15.26 14.62 4.13
N GLU A 49 16.30 15.25 4.68
CA GLU A 49 16.45 16.72 4.70
C GLU A 49 16.53 17.37 3.32
N ALA A 50 17.07 16.67 2.31
CA ALA A 50 17.11 17.16 0.93
C ALA A 50 15.70 17.12 0.32
N VAL A 51 14.99 16.00 0.50
CA VAL A 51 13.61 15.81 0.02
C VAL A 51 12.66 16.80 0.71
N CYS A 52 12.76 16.98 2.03
CA CYS A 52 11.98 17.97 2.79
C CYS A 52 12.19 19.40 2.28
N ARG A 53 13.43 19.78 1.92
CA ARG A 53 13.72 21.08 1.28
C ARG A 53 13.14 21.19 -0.13
N ARG A 54 13.09 20.11 -0.91
CA ARG A 54 12.38 20.10 -2.20
C ARG A 54 10.86 20.27 -2.01
N ILE A 55 10.28 19.64 -0.99
CA ILE A 55 8.85 19.82 -0.61
C ILE A 55 8.55 21.29 -0.28
N ASP A 56 9.39 21.95 0.53
CA ASP A 56 9.21 23.39 0.86
C ASP A 56 9.24 24.33 -0.35
N ASN A 57 9.89 23.92 -1.43
CA ASN A 57 9.99 24.69 -2.67
C ASN A 57 8.82 24.46 -3.64
N ILE A 58 7.94 23.49 -3.39
CA ILE A 58 6.74 23.28 -4.20
C ILE A 58 5.85 24.53 -4.08
N ARG A 59 5.50 25.11 -5.23
CA ARG A 59 4.58 26.25 -5.33
C ARG A 59 3.21 25.74 -5.78
N PRO A 60 2.13 25.98 -5.02
CA PRO A 60 0.78 25.72 -5.49
C PRO A 60 0.50 26.45 -6.80
N GLY A 61 0.13 25.69 -7.83
CA GLY A 61 -0.24 26.23 -9.15
C GLY A 61 -1.72 26.57 -9.25
N MET A 62 -2.10 27.16 -10.38
CA MET A 62 -3.50 27.25 -10.79
C MET A 62 -3.91 25.98 -11.55
N GLY A 63 -5.18 25.60 -11.43
CA GLY A 63 -5.76 24.45 -12.12
C GLY A 63 -5.52 23.12 -11.41
N THR A 64 -6.44 22.18 -11.65
CA THR A 64 -6.49 20.87 -11.00
C THR A 64 -6.87 19.83 -12.05
N SER A 65 -5.89 19.27 -12.78
CA SER A 65 -6.10 18.16 -13.70
C SER A 65 -5.87 16.82 -12.99
N PHE A 66 -6.93 16.05 -12.83
CA PHE A 66 -6.80 14.68 -12.34
C PHE A 66 -6.18 13.79 -13.43
N ARG A 67 -6.44 14.06 -14.72
CA ARG A 67 -5.79 13.34 -15.83
C ARG A 67 -4.28 13.48 -15.79
N SER A 68 -3.75 14.70 -15.64
CA SER A 68 -2.30 14.90 -15.50
C SER A 68 -1.73 14.12 -14.32
N ALA A 69 -2.41 14.12 -13.16
CA ALA A 69 -1.98 13.38 -11.99
C ALA A 69 -1.92 11.86 -12.27
N PHE A 70 -2.94 11.30 -12.93
CA PHE A 70 -2.97 9.90 -13.33
C PHE A 70 -1.84 9.58 -14.32
N ASP A 71 -1.64 10.40 -15.35
CA ASP A 71 -0.60 10.21 -16.36
C ASP A 71 0.81 10.30 -15.75
N GLY A 72 1.04 11.26 -14.85
CA GLY A 72 2.29 11.38 -14.08
C GLY A 72 2.54 10.20 -13.12
N THR A 73 1.48 9.68 -12.48
CA THR A 73 1.57 8.49 -11.62
C THR A 73 1.96 7.26 -12.44
N MET A 74 1.32 7.04 -13.59
CA MET A 74 1.64 5.94 -14.51
C MET A 74 3.00 6.11 -15.19
N ALA A 75 3.56 7.32 -15.27
CA ALA A 75 4.93 7.56 -15.73
C ALA A 75 5.94 7.07 -14.69
N VAL A 76 5.80 7.51 -13.43
CA VAL A 76 6.68 7.09 -12.32
C VAL A 76 6.64 5.59 -12.09
N VAL A 77 5.44 4.97 -12.05
CA VAL A 77 5.34 3.51 -11.86
C VAL A 77 6.04 2.74 -12.99
N ARG A 78 6.02 3.24 -14.22
CA ARG A 78 6.75 2.64 -15.34
C ARG A 78 8.27 2.79 -15.19
N GLU A 79 8.73 3.94 -14.70
CA GLU A 79 10.15 4.22 -14.46
C GLU A 79 10.73 3.29 -13.38
N GLU A 80 10.03 3.09 -12.26
CA GLU A 80 10.43 2.14 -11.20
C GLU A 80 10.49 0.69 -11.71
N MET A 81 9.53 0.28 -12.53
CA MET A 81 9.54 -1.05 -13.14
C MET A 81 10.75 -1.25 -14.07
N MET A 82 11.02 -0.27 -14.94
CA MET A 82 12.08 -0.37 -15.97
C MET A 82 13.50 -0.19 -15.41
N SER A 83 13.68 0.68 -14.42
CA SER A 83 14.97 0.87 -13.74
C SER A 83 15.43 -0.41 -13.04
N THR A 84 14.48 -1.20 -12.54
CA THR A 84 14.75 -2.44 -11.81
C THR A 84 15.09 -3.62 -12.72
N GLU A 85 14.53 -3.69 -13.93
CA GLU A 85 14.89 -4.73 -14.92
C GLU A 85 16.36 -4.63 -15.36
N GLN A 86 16.99 -3.45 -15.30
CA GLN A 86 18.36 -3.23 -15.80
C GLN A 86 19.47 -3.63 -14.82
N THR A 87 19.16 -3.74 -13.52
CA THR A 87 20.15 -4.10 -12.47
C THR A 87 20.17 -5.60 -12.13
N ALA A 88 19.24 -6.38 -12.69
CA ALA A 88 19.08 -7.81 -12.41
C ALA A 88 20.08 -8.70 -13.19
N THR A 89 21.38 -8.58 -12.90
CA THR A 89 22.39 -9.53 -13.41
C THR A 89 22.79 -10.65 -12.44
N ASP A 90 22.69 -10.45 -11.12
CA ASP A 90 23.14 -11.45 -10.11
C ASP A 90 22.30 -11.47 -8.80
N GLY A 91 21.05 -11.00 -8.80
CA GLY A 91 20.23 -10.91 -7.58
C GLY A 91 18.72 -11.09 -7.80
N PRO A 92 17.93 -11.29 -6.72
CA PRO A 92 16.48 -11.37 -6.81
C PRO A 92 15.92 -10.05 -7.37
N SER A 93 15.01 -10.16 -8.34
CA SER A 93 14.40 -9.00 -8.97
C SER A 93 13.69 -8.13 -7.93
N GLN A 94 14.06 -6.85 -7.85
CA GLN A 94 13.44 -5.88 -6.94
C GLN A 94 12.13 -5.31 -7.52
N THR A 95 11.65 -5.82 -8.66
CA THR A 95 10.52 -5.25 -9.42
C THR A 95 9.26 -5.19 -8.55
N PRO A 96 8.65 -4.00 -8.36
CA PRO A 96 7.50 -3.83 -7.48
C PRO A 96 6.32 -4.74 -7.82
N GLN A 97 5.98 -5.67 -6.93
CA GLN A 97 4.81 -6.56 -7.10
C GLN A 97 3.49 -5.88 -6.70
N GLN A 98 3.54 -4.87 -5.83
CA GLN A 98 2.40 -4.09 -5.39
C GLN A 98 2.67 -2.60 -5.58
N VAL A 99 1.68 -1.88 -6.12
CA VAL A 99 1.73 -0.44 -6.34
C VAL A 99 0.58 0.21 -5.59
N CYS A 100 0.92 0.98 -4.56
CA CYS A 100 -0.05 1.76 -3.81
C CYS A 100 -0.03 3.24 -4.21
N VAL A 101 -1.18 3.76 -4.62
CA VAL A 101 -1.35 5.17 -5.03
C VAL A 101 -2.20 5.88 -3.98
N VAL A 102 -1.65 6.89 -3.30
CA VAL A 102 -2.42 7.77 -2.40
C VAL A 102 -2.76 9.07 -3.12
N PHE A 103 -3.95 9.15 -3.70
CA PHE A 103 -4.40 10.30 -4.48
C PHE A 103 -5.01 11.38 -3.57
N MET A 104 -4.33 12.52 -3.40
CA MET A 104 -4.79 13.62 -2.55
C MET A 104 -5.22 14.85 -3.38
N THR A 105 -6.30 15.53 -2.96
CA THR A 105 -6.77 16.79 -3.57
C THR A 105 -7.45 17.69 -2.54
N ASP A 106 -7.44 19.01 -2.76
CA ASP A 106 -8.28 19.96 -2.01
C ASP A 106 -9.44 20.56 -2.80
N GLY A 107 -9.62 20.16 -4.06
CA GLY A 107 -10.60 20.76 -4.96
C GLY A 107 -11.18 19.74 -5.93
N GLN A 108 -11.85 20.27 -6.96
CA GLN A 108 -12.46 19.47 -8.01
C GLN A 108 -11.57 19.45 -9.25
N ALA A 109 -11.59 18.33 -9.95
CA ALA A 109 -11.13 18.25 -11.33
C ALA A 109 -11.91 19.26 -12.21
N PHE A 110 -11.25 19.91 -13.16
CA PHE A 110 -11.95 20.71 -14.18
C PHE A 110 -12.50 19.84 -15.32
N GLU A 111 -12.03 18.59 -15.42
CA GLU A 111 -12.46 17.62 -16.42
C GLU A 111 -13.88 17.07 -16.14
N ASN A 112 -14.40 16.25 -17.05
CA ASN A 112 -15.65 15.54 -16.83
C ASN A 112 -15.51 14.53 -15.67
N ARG A 113 -15.99 14.92 -14.49
CA ARG A 113 -15.85 14.15 -13.24
C ARG A 113 -16.39 12.73 -13.34
N SER A 114 -17.47 12.48 -14.09
CA SER A 114 -18.09 11.15 -14.15
C SER A 114 -17.24 10.07 -14.83
N SER A 115 -16.27 10.43 -15.68
CA SER A 115 -15.40 9.46 -16.36
C SER A 115 -14.07 9.20 -15.65
N LEU A 116 -13.67 10.03 -14.68
CA LEU A 116 -12.29 10.04 -14.16
C LEU A 116 -11.88 8.74 -13.43
N ALA A 117 -12.80 8.08 -12.72
CA ALA A 117 -12.50 6.81 -12.04
C ALA A 117 -12.28 5.65 -13.05
N ASP A 118 -13.15 5.54 -14.06
CA ASP A 118 -12.99 4.55 -15.14
C ASP A 118 -11.80 4.85 -16.03
N GLU A 119 -11.47 6.13 -16.22
CA GLU A 119 -10.26 6.59 -16.91
C GLU A 119 -8.97 6.22 -16.19
N LEU A 120 -8.95 6.26 -14.85
CA LEU A 120 -7.81 5.77 -14.06
C LEU A 120 -7.71 4.24 -14.14
N ARG A 121 -8.83 3.53 -13.95
CA ARG A 121 -8.90 2.07 -14.10
C ARG A 121 -8.43 1.60 -15.48
N THR A 122 -8.84 2.30 -16.53
CA THR A 122 -8.42 2.03 -17.92
C THR A 122 -6.91 2.23 -18.11
N ARG A 123 -6.32 3.27 -17.50
CA ARG A 123 -4.87 3.50 -17.52
C ARG A 123 -4.10 2.40 -16.79
N ILE A 124 -4.56 2.00 -15.61
CA ILE A 124 -4.01 0.88 -14.83
C ILE A 124 -4.06 -0.42 -15.65
N ASN A 125 -5.23 -0.79 -16.17
CA ASN A 125 -5.39 -2.01 -16.98
C ASN A 125 -4.52 -2.00 -18.24
N LYS A 126 -4.40 -0.85 -18.93
CA LYS A 126 -3.51 -0.68 -20.07
C LYS A 126 -2.03 -0.86 -19.69
N PHE A 127 -1.62 -0.34 -18.53
CA PHE A 127 -0.27 -0.53 -18.02
C PHE A 127 0.00 -2.00 -17.65
N LYS A 128 -0.91 -2.65 -16.91
CA LYS A 128 -0.81 -4.08 -16.59
C LYS A 128 -0.69 -4.95 -17.84
N ALA A 129 -1.48 -4.69 -18.88
CA ALA A 129 -1.38 -5.39 -20.17
C ALA A 129 -0.02 -5.18 -20.87
N GLN A 130 0.61 -4.01 -20.72
CA GLN A 130 1.98 -3.77 -21.22
C GLN A 130 3.00 -4.62 -20.45
N CYS A 131 2.88 -4.72 -19.13
CA CYS A 131 3.72 -5.58 -18.29
C CYS A 131 3.56 -7.08 -18.63
N SER A 132 2.33 -7.56 -18.88
CA SER A 132 2.07 -8.95 -19.28
C SER A 132 2.73 -9.35 -20.60
N SER A 133 2.95 -8.39 -21.50
CA SER A 133 3.68 -8.58 -22.77
C SER A 133 5.17 -8.29 -22.70
N GLY A 134 5.67 -7.84 -21.54
CA GLY A 134 7.05 -7.46 -21.31
C GLY A 134 7.98 -8.64 -20.99
N PRO A 135 9.31 -8.42 -20.96
CA PRO A 135 10.29 -9.48 -20.74
C PRO A 135 10.23 -10.07 -19.32
N SER A 136 9.98 -9.25 -18.30
CA SER A 136 9.87 -9.75 -16.92
C SER A 136 8.56 -10.47 -16.61
N GLN A 137 7.49 -10.26 -17.39
CA GLN A 137 6.12 -10.77 -17.17
C GLN A 137 5.50 -10.51 -15.78
N ILE A 138 6.18 -9.77 -14.88
CA ILE A 138 5.64 -9.37 -13.58
C ILE A 138 4.55 -8.32 -13.80
N VAL A 139 3.34 -8.64 -13.38
CA VAL A 139 2.19 -7.74 -13.43
C VAL A 139 1.89 -7.29 -12.00
N PRO A 140 2.03 -5.99 -11.66
CA PRO A 140 1.75 -5.52 -10.32
C PRO A 140 0.26 -5.51 -10.01
N GLU A 141 -0.07 -5.67 -8.73
CA GLU A 141 -1.36 -5.29 -8.19
C GLU A 141 -1.41 -3.82 -7.83
N PHE A 142 -2.53 -3.15 -8.14
CA PHE A 142 -2.76 -1.75 -7.80
C PHE A 142 -3.79 -1.62 -6.67
N THR A 143 -3.44 -0.83 -5.66
CA THR A 143 -4.40 -0.31 -4.68
C THR A 143 -4.42 1.22 -4.77
N VAL A 144 -5.58 1.81 -4.97
CA VAL A 144 -5.75 3.27 -5.05
C VAL A 144 -6.48 3.75 -3.80
N HIS A 145 -5.82 4.55 -2.97
CA HIS A 145 -6.42 5.28 -1.86
C HIS A 145 -6.72 6.71 -2.31
N SER A 146 -7.71 7.34 -1.68
CA SER A 146 -8.04 8.74 -1.96
C SER A 146 -8.16 9.56 -0.67
N VAL A 147 -7.63 10.79 -0.72
CA VAL A 147 -7.65 11.73 0.40
C VAL A 147 -8.29 13.03 -0.05
N GLY A 148 -9.51 13.26 0.41
CA GLY A 148 -10.21 14.53 0.22
C GLY A 148 -9.82 15.50 1.32
N PHE A 149 -9.40 16.70 0.92
CA PHE A 149 -9.06 17.77 1.84
C PHE A 149 -9.98 18.98 1.58
N SER A 150 -10.59 19.52 2.63
CA SER A 150 -11.62 20.56 2.55
C SER A 150 -12.93 20.18 1.86
N SER A 151 -13.99 20.91 2.23
CA SER A 151 -15.31 20.86 1.58
C SER A 151 -15.32 21.16 0.08
N GLY A 152 -14.23 21.68 -0.50
CA GLY A 152 -14.10 21.93 -1.93
C GLY A 152 -13.96 20.67 -2.80
N CYS A 153 -13.53 19.54 -2.22
CA CYS A 153 -13.31 18.29 -2.98
C CYS A 153 -14.61 17.53 -3.28
N ASP A 154 -14.64 16.81 -4.41
CA ASP A 154 -15.74 15.93 -4.77
C ASP A 154 -15.59 14.56 -4.10
N LYS A 155 -16.29 14.37 -2.97
CA LYS A 155 -16.21 13.15 -2.14
C LYS A 155 -16.71 11.91 -2.88
N MET A 156 -17.75 12.03 -3.72
CA MET A 156 -18.31 10.90 -4.49
C MET A 156 -17.34 10.45 -5.58
N LEU A 157 -16.69 11.40 -6.25
CA LEU A 157 -15.62 11.11 -7.20
C LEU A 157 -14.43 10.43 -6.49
N LEU A 158 -13.99 10.94 -5.35
CA LEU A 158 -12.87 10.34 -4.61
C LEU A 158 -13.18 8.92 -4.10
N GLU A 159 -14.43 8.65 -3.70
CA GLU A 159 -14.92 7.31 -3.37
C GLU A 159 -14.97 6.37 -4.59
N SER A 160 -15.16 6.90 -5.80
CA SER A 160 -15.07 6.13 -7.04
C SER A 160 -13.61 5.89 -7.46
N ILE A 161 -12.72 6.89 -7.31
CA ILE A 161 -11.29 6.80 -7.64
C ILE A 161 -10.59 5.71 -6.83
N ARG A 162 -10.92 5.56 -5.54
CA ARG A 162 -10.31 4.51 -4.71
C ARG A 162 -10.79 3.07 -5.02
N GLN A 163 -11.70 2.92 -5.99
CA GLN A 163 -12.13 1.65 -6.56
C GLN A 163 -11.51 1.40 -7.95
N SER A 164 -10.57 2.25 -8.40
CA SER A 164 -9.93 2.11 -9.72
C SER A 164 -8.79 1.10 -9.77
N GLY A 165 -8.26 0.67 -8.63
CA GLY A 165 -7.27 -0.41 -8.53
C GLY A 165 -7.89 -1.81 -8.63
N ASP A 166 -7.05 -2.83 -8.48
CA ASP A 166 -7.47 -4.24 -8.36
C ASP A 166 -8.16 -4.47 -7.01
N ASN A 167 -7.55 -3.93 -5.94
CA ASN A 167 -8.08 -3.97 -4.59
C ASN A 167 -8.72 -2.61 -4.22
N PRO A 168 -9.92 -2.58 -3.61
CA PRO A 168 -10.52 -1.35 -3.12
C PRO A 168 -9.66 -0.71 -2.01
N GLY A 169 -9.15 0.50 -2.26
CA GLY A 169 -8.42 1.23 -1.24
C GLY A 169 -9.35 1.91 -0.23
N GLN A 170 -8.77 2.82 0.55
CA GLN A 170 -9.49 3.63 1.54
C GLN A 170 -9.71 5.06 1.03
N PHE A 171 -10.88 5.63 1.30
CA PHE A 171 -11.11 7.07 1.29
C PHE A 171 -10.91 7.65 2.69
N ARG A 172 -10.20 8.78 2.82
CA ARG A 172 -10.15 9.59 4.06
C ARG A 172 -10.47 11.05 3.75
N TYR A 173 -11.20 11.72 4.65
CA TYR A 173 -11.63 13.10 4.48
C TYR A 173 -11.26 14.00 5.66
N CYS A 174 -10.50 15.07 5.43
CA CYS A 174 -10.04 16.03 6.44
C CYS A 174 -10.45 17.46 6.09
N GLU A 175 -10.83 18.28 7.08
CA GLU A 175 -11.02 19.72 6.89
C GLU A 175 -9.72 20.49 7.22
N PRO A 176 -9.45 21.65 6.59
CA PRO A 176 -8.33 22.53 6.98
C PRO A 176 -8.49 23.15 8.36
N GLY A 177 -9.70 23.10 8.93
CA GLY A 177 -10.01 23.50 10.30
C GLY A 177 -9.98 22.36 11.32
N ASP A 178 -9.68 21.12 10.90
CA ASP A 178 -9.28 20.06 11.83
C ASP A 178 -7.93 20.46 12.49
N SER A 179 -7.48 19.71 13.51
CA SER A 179 -6.16 19.95 14.12
C SER A 179 -5.05 19.88 13.07
N GLU A 180 -3.95 20.61 13.28
CA GLU A 180 -2.83 20.67 12.31
C GLU A 180 -2.25 19.26 12.00
N ASP A 181 -2.37 18.34 12.96
CA ASP A 181 -1.96 16.93 12.86
C ASP A 181 -2.99 16.02 12.17
N ALA A 182 -4.22 16.46 11.92
CA ALA A 182 -5.30 15.59 11.43
C ALA A 182 -5.01 15.02 10.04
N LEU A 183 -4.48 15.83 9.12
CA LEU A 183 -4.01 15.33 7.82
C LEU A 183 -2.74 14.49 7.95
N CYS A 184 -1.84 14.88 8.87
CA CYS A 184 -0.61 14.15 9.16
C CYS A 184 -0.89 12.71 9.62
N GLY A 185 -1.66 12.52 10.70
CA GLY A 185 -2.03 11.21 11.20
C GLY A 185 -2.82 10.36 10.20
N ARG A 186 -3.61 10.98 9.31
CA ARG A 186 -4.31 10.27 8.24
C ARG A 186 -3.38 9.75 7.16
N LEU A 187 -2.36 10.51 6.75
CA LEU A 187 -1.39 10.11 5.73
C LEU A 187 -0.34 9.16 6.30
N THR A 188 0.20 9.45 7.48
CA THR A 188 1.10 8.56 8.24
C THR A 188 0.44 7.20 8.49
N GLY A 189 -0.77 7.18 9.06
CA GLY A 189 -1.51 5.94 9.30
C GLY A 189 -2.09 5.27 8.03
N MET A 190 -1.97 5.89 6.85
CA MET A 190 -2.10 5.17 5.57
C MET A 190 -0.77 4.53 5.20
N PHE A 191 0.34 5.28 5.26
CA PHE A 191 1.67 4.80 4.92
C PHE A 191 2.11 3.60 5.76
N GLU A 192 1.88 3.63 7.07
CA GLU A 192 2.11 2.49 7.97
C GLU A 192 1.29 1.25 7.60
N GLN A 193 0.01 1.44 7.25
CA GLN A 193 -0.85 0.35 6.78
C GLN A 193 -0.34 -0.23 5.46
N ILE A 194 -0.01 0.63 4.49
CA ILE A 194 0.53 0.22 3.18
C ILE A 194 1.82 -0.59 3.37
N ALA A 195 2.73 -0.12 4.22
CA ALA A 195 3.99 -0.81 4.48
C ALA A 195 3.83 -2.12 5.25
N ALA A 196 2.90 -2.18 6.20
CA ALA A 196 2.53 -3.43 6.87
C ALA A 196 1.88 -4.43 5.90
N HIS A 197 1.18 -3.95 4.88
CA HIS A 197 0.56 -4.78 3.85
C HIS A 197 1.51 -5.20 2.71
N GLY A 198 2.59 -4.45 2.45
CA GLY A 198 3.59 -4.73 1.41
C GLY A 198 4.61 -5.84 1.73
N GLY A 199 4.32 -6.71 2.71
CA GLY A 199 5.14 -7.88 3.04
C GLY A 199 4.93 -9.06 2.08
N CYS A 200 5.91 -9.96 2.02
CA CYS A 200 5.99 -11.08 1.07
C CYS A 200 5.13 -12.29 1.49
N SER A 201 4.89 -13.17 0.50
CA SER A 201 4.08 -14.39 0.53
C SER A 201 4.88 -15.67 0.85
N VAL A 202 4.19 -16.74 1.29
CA VAL A 202 4.72 -18.10 1.58
C VAL A 202 3.57 -19.14 1.73
N THR A 203 3.77 -20.39 2.20
CA THR A 203 2.71 -21.44 2.36
C THR A 203 2.91 -22.43 3.55
N MET A 204 2.23 -22.30 4.70
CA MET A 204 2.45 -23.09 5.97
C MET A 204 2.20 -24.60 5.86
N LYS A 205 2.97 -25.44 6.58
CA LYS A 205 2.79 -26.90 6.59
C LYS A 205 2.70 -27.50 8.01
N HIS A 206 1.56 -28.10 8.33
CA HIS A 206 1.40 -28.93 9.54
C HIS A 206 2.18 -30.25 9.39
N TRP A 207 2.99 -30.62 10.39
CA TRP A 207 3.75 -31.87 10.40
C TRP A 207 3.10 -32.91 11.33
N PRO A 208 2.51 -34.00 10.81
CA PRO A 208 1.94 -35.04 11.66
C PRO A 208 3.06 -35.76 12.44
N HIS A 209 3.05 -35.61 13.76
CA HIS A 209 3.77 -36.41 14.76
C HIS A 209 5.10 -37.06 14.32
N LEU A 210 6.20 -36.32 14.43
CA LEU A 210 7.46 -36.96 14.79
C LEU A 210 7.27 -37.58 16.19
N ASN A 211 7.32 -38.91 16.28
CA ASN A 211 7.15 -39.70 17.49
C ASN A 211 8.33 -39.53 18.47
N CYS A 212 8.56 -38.32 18.97
CA CYS A 212 9.56 -38.04 19.99
C CYS A 212 9.02 -38.42 21.37
N LYS A 213 8.91 -39.73 21.62
CA LYS A 213 8.63 -40.27 22.96
C LYS A 213 9.81 -40.02 23.88
N LYS A 214 9.86 -38.85 24.51
CA LYS A 214 10.64 -38.61 25.74
C LYS A 214 9.70 -38.22 26.88
N ASN A 215 9.39 -39.23 27.70
CA ASN A 215 8.94 -39.15 29.09
C ASN A 215 7.83 -38.13 29.42
N GLY A 216 6.57 -38.56 29.24
CA GLY A 216 5.43 -38.09 30.05
C GLY A 216 4.83 -36.73 29.68
N THR A 217 5.49 -35.90 28.88
CA THR A 217 4.87 -34.71 28.28
C THR A 217 3.88 -35.10 27.18
N PRO A 218 2.72 -34.43 27.06
CA PRO A 218 1.80 -34.63 25.94
C PRO A 218 2.50 -34.29 24.60
N PRO A 219 2.02 -34.82 23.47
CA PRO A 219 2.62 -34.54 22.17
C PRO A 219 2.51 -33.05 21.85
N TYR A 220 3.65 -32.36 21.84
CA TYR A 220 3.75 -31.01 21.30
C TYR A 220 3.56 -31.05 19.79
N SER A 221 2.56 -30.33 19.28
CA SER A 221 2.48 -29.99 17.87
C SER A 221 3.49 -28.87 17.58
N SER A 222 4.56 -29.21 16.84
CA SER A 222 5.50 -28.24 16.31
C SER A 222 5.01 -27.75 14.94
N TRP A 223 4.78 -26.44 14.83
CA TRP A 223 4.42 -25.78 13.58
C TRP A 223 5.67 -25.16 12.96
N GLU A 224 5.93 -25.43 11.68
CA GLU A 224 7.06 -24.86 10.94
C GLU A 224 6.57 -23.77 9.97
N PHE A 225 7.31 -22.67 9.91
CA PHE A 225 6.79 -21.39 9.42
C PHE A 225 6.93 -21.18 7.93
N LEU A 226 5.81 -20.77 7.32
CA LEU A 226 5.70 -20.14 6.00
C LEU A 226 4.50 -19.13 6.05
N GLY A 227 3.50 -19.11 5.16
CA GLY A 227 2.39 -18.09 5.08
C GLY A 227 1.20 -18.61 4.22
N GLU A 228 0.45 -17.89 3.39
CA GLU A 228 0.08 -16.48 3.09
C GLU A 228 -1.07 -16.52 2.03
N ASN A 229 -1.99 -15.53 2.01
CA ASN A 229 -3.31 -15.43 1.27
C ASN A 229 -4.68 -15.36 2.03
N GLY A 230 -4.74 -14.78 3.24
CA GLY A 230 -5.90 -14.25 3.97
C GLY A 230 -7.15 -15.09 4.36
N GLU A 231 -7.23 -16.43 4.26
CA GLU A 231 -8.53 -17.14 4.33
C GLU A 231 -8.98 -17.69 5.70
N THR A 232 -10.28 -18.00 5.83
CA THR A 232 -10.84 -18.74 6.97
C THR A 232 -10.60 -20.24 6.77
N LEU A 233 -10.09 -20.89 7.81
CA LEU A 233 -9.33 -22.12 7.69
C LEU A 233 -10.22 -23.35 7.83
N GLU A 234 -10.95 -23.68 6.76
CA GLU A 234 -11.52 -25.01 6.65
C GLU A 234 -10.40 -26.03 6.41
N SER A 235 -10.42 -27.12 7.18
CA SER A 235 -9.42 -28.18 7.03
C SER A 235 -9.68 -28.97 5.75
N ASP A 236 -8.65 -29.23 4.95
CA ASP A 236 -8.76 -30.14 3.81
C ASP A 236 -9.15 -31.57 4.25
N GLU A 237 -9.41 -32.45 3.28
CA GLU A 237 -9.75 -33.86 3.52
C GLU A 237 -8.70 -34.65 4.34
N ASN A 238 -7.51 -34.08 4.55
CA ASN A 238 -6.37 -34.64 5.28
C ASN A 238 -6.06 -33.88 6.59
N GLY A 239 -6.82 -32.84 6.96
CA GLY A 239 -6.60 -32.03 8.16
C GLY A 239 -5.60 -30.88 8.03
N GLN A 240 -5.27 -30.43 6.80
CA GLN A 240 -4.41 -29.28 6.55
C GLN A 240 -5.17 -27.96 6.62
N ILE A 241 -4.50 -26.91 7.11
CA ILE A 241 -5.05 -25.59 7.38
C ILE A 241 -4.07 -24.55 6.79
N ASN A 242 -4.52 -23.77 5.81
CA ASN A 242 -3.68 -22.86 5.01
C ASN A 242 -3.67 -21.43 5.58
N VAL A 243 -2.80 -21.15 6.57
CA VAL A 243 -2.84 -19.88 7.34
C VAL A 243 -1.90 -18.82 6.81
N ASP A 244 -2.38 -17.59 6.82
CA ASP A 244 -1.89 -16.63 5.88
C ASP A 244 -1.34 -15.33 6.47
N LEU A 245 -0.01 -15.18 6.47
CA LEU A 245 0.68 -14.10 7.17
C LEU A 245 1.82 -13.51 6.33
N ARG A 246 1.90 -12.17 6.30
CA ARG A 246 2.89 -11.39 5.53
C ARG A 246 4.12 -11.06 6.36
N VAL A 247 5.32 -11.24 5.79
CA VAL A 247 6.61 -10.97 6.47
C VAL A 247 7.61 -10.28 5.52
N LYS A 248 8.56 -9.52 6.07
CA LYS A 248 9.60 -8.80 5.30
C LYS A 248 10.62 -9.73 4.62
N ALA A 249 11.16 -9.27 3.48
CA ALA A 249 12.19 -9.98 2.71
C ALA A 249 13.58 -10.06 3.40
N ASP A 250 13.80 -9.28 4.45
CA ASP A 250 15.05 -9.28 5.25
C ASP A 250 15.09 -10.35 6.35
N GLY A 251 13.99 -11.10 6.54
CA GLY A 251 13.84 -12.06 7.64
C GLY A 251 13.64 -11.44 9.02
N VAL A 252 13.50 -10.11 9.12
CA VAL A 252 13.37 -9.37 10.39
C VAL A 252 12.08 -8.54 10.39
N GLY A 253 10.95 -9.23 10.53
CA GLY A 253 9.63 -8.61 10.69
C GLY A 253 8.87 -9.15 11.90
N THR A 254 8.28 -8.26 12.70
CA THR A 254 7.34 -8.65 13.76
C THR A 254 5.95 -8.83 13.14
N ALA A 255 5.60 -10.06 12.74
CA ALA A 255 4.24 -10.38 12.33
C ALA A 255 3.34 -10.50 13.57
N VAL A 256 2.33 -9.63 13.68
CA VAL A 256 1.30 -9.72 14.72
C VAL A 256 0.07 -10.41 14.12
N SER A 257 -0.09 -11.70 14.42
CA SER A 257 -1.31 -12.45 14.09
C SER A 257 -2.24 -12.49 15.30
N TRP A 258 -3.54 -12.31 15.06
CA TRP A 258 -4.60 -12.50 16.05
C TRP A 258 -5.36 -13.78 15.73
N ILE A 259 -5.05 -14.87 16.43
CA ILE A 259 -5.76 -16.14 16.27
C ILE A 259 -7.01 -16.12 17.15
N ALA A 260 -8.18 -15.89 16.55
CA ALA A 260 -9.46 -16.04 17.21
C ALA A 260 -9.92 -17.52 17.17
N LEU A 261 -9.76 -18.24 18.27
CA LEU A 261 -10.22 -19.62 18.38
C LEU A 261 -11.72 -19.66 18.73
N SER A 262 -12.54 -20.16 17.81
CA SER A 262 -13.91 -20.57 18.12
C SER A 262 -13.88 -21.90 18.86
N THR A 263 -14.09 -21.90 20.18
CA THR A 263 -14.48 -23.12 20.88
C THR A 263 -15.91 -23.44 20.49
N GLY A 264 -16.08 -24.28 19.45
CA GLY A 264 -17.39 -24.75 19.01
C GLY A 264 -18.23 -25.22 20.19
N GLY A 265 -19.52 -24.85 20.18
CA GLY A 265 -20.42 -24.97 21.34
C GLY A 265 -20.69 -26.41 21.77
N GLY A 266 -19.74 -27.01 22.48
CA GLY A 266 -19.98 -28.15 23.34
C GLY A 266 -20.88 -27.69 24.49
N SER A 267 -22.10 -28.20 24.53
CA SER A 267 -22.97 -28.08 25.71
C SER A 267 -22.20 -28.53 26.93
N LEU A 268 -22.11 -27.66 27.95
CA LEU A 268 -21.62 -28.07 29.27
C LEU A 268 -22.43 -29.30 29.71
N PRO A 269 -21.79 -30.41 30.13
CA PRO A 269 -22.52 -31.49 30.76
C PRO A 269 -23.12 -30.96 32.06
N GLU A 270 -24.44 -31.03 32.20
CA GLU A 270 -25.09 -30.77 33.49
C GLU A 270 -24.65 -31.84 34.50
N GLY A 271 -24.03 -31.41 35.59
CA GLY A 271 -23.51 -32.24 36.68
C GLY A 271 -23.05 -31.39 37.85
#